data_AF-L0RCS2-F1
#
_entry.id   AF-L0RCS2-F1
#
_cell.length_a   1.000
_cell.length_b   1.000
_cell.length_c   1.000
_cell.angle_alpha   90.00
_cell.angle_beta   90.00
_cell.angle_gamma   90.00
#
_symmetry.space_group_name_H-M   'P 1'
#
loop_
_entity.id
_entity.type
_entity.pdbx_description
1 polymer ?
#
loop_
_entity_poly.entity_id
_entity_poly.type
_entity_poly.pdbx_seq_one_letter_code
_entity_poly.pdbx_strand_id
1 'polypeptide(L)'
;MDIQWSRVVRTIVIHKSLNRKILVMGGDRELVMLSALIALVLGVGGMTIPSGLAGLTFWTISLFIFQKMAKEDQQMFQIWLRHRKQQDYYPARSTPWGR
;
A
#
# COMPACT_ATOMS: atom_id res chain seq x y z
N MET A 1 52.69 -15.82 8.62
CA MET A 1 51.66 -16.75 9.16
C MET A 1 50.32 -16.06 8.94
N ASP A 2 49.81 -16.13 7.71
CA ASP A 2 48.67 -15.33 7.27
C ASP A 2 47.35 -16.06 7.56
N ILE A 3 46.50 -15.38 8.32
CA ILE A 3 45.24 -15.91 8.83
C ILE A 3 44.21 -15.84 7.70
N GLN A 4 43.95 -17.01 7.10
CA GLN A 4 43.02 -17.21 6.00
C GLN A 4 41.56 -17.11 6.49
N TRP A 5 41.05 -15.88 6.64
CA TRP A 5 39.63 -15.62 6.83
C TRP A 5 38.86 -15.79 5.51
N SER A 6 38.66 -17.03 5.07
CA SER A 6 37.70 -17.30 3.99
C SER A 6 36.29 -17.09 4.53
N ARG A 7 35.71 -15.91 4.29
CA ARG A 7 34.29 -15.65 4.51
C ARG A 7 33.50 -16.60 3.62
N VAL A 8 33.08 -17.74 4.17
CA VAL A 8 32.13 -18.66 3.52
C VAL A 8 30.78 -17.94 3.51
N VAL A 9 30.49 -17.24 2.42
CA VAL A 9 29.19 -16.60 2.19
C VAL A 9 28.20 -17.72 1.88
N ARG A 10 27.41 -18.15 2.88
CA ARG A 10 26.35 -19.13 2.68
C ARG A 10 25.27 -18.52 1.78
N THR A 11 25.11 -19.08 0.59
CA THR A 11 24.04 -18.72 -0.35
C THR A 11 22.80 -19.53 0.02
N ILE A 12 21.89 -18.90 0.77
CA ILE A 12 20.59 -19.47 1.10
C ILE A 12 19.64 -19.12 -0.04
N VAL A 13 18.97 -20.11 -0.62
CA VAL A 13 17.98 -19.88 -1.69
C VAL A 13 16.75 -19.20 -1.08
N ILE A 14 16.59 -17.90 -1.30
CA ILE A 14 15.42 -17.15 -0.84
C ILE A 14 14.25 -17.49 -1.76
N HIS A 15 13.27 -18.22 -1.24
CA HIS A 15 12.08 -18.59 -1.97
C HIS A 15 11.15 -17.38 -2.08
N LYS A 16 10.85 -16.93 -3.32
CA LYS A 16 9.96 -15.78 -3.58
C LYS A 16 8.56 -15.92 -2.98
N SER A 17 8.11 -17.14 -2.68
CA SER A 17 6.82 -17.40 -2.01
C SER A 17 6.74 -16.76 -0.62
N LEU A 18 7.85 -16.68 0.11
CA LEU A 18 7.87 -16.13 1.47
C LEU A 18 7.71 -14.60 1.51
N ASN A 19 8.01 -13.92 0.40
CA ASN A 19 7.89 -12.46 0.27
C ASN A 19 6.68 -12.02 -0.58
N ARG A 20 5.84 -12.96 -1.05
CA ARG A 20 4.62 -12.58 -1.79
C ARG A 20 3.65 -11.92 -0.82
N LYS A 21 3.33 -10.66 -1.09
CA LYS A 21 2.24 -9.99 -0.40
C LYS A 21 0.92 -10.67 -0.70
N ILE A 22 0.18 -10.98 0.35
CA ILE A 22 -1.18 -11.48 0.26
C ILE A 22 -2.06 -10.34 -0.23
N LEU A 23 -2.64 -10.54 -1.39
CA LEU A 23 -3.60 -9.62 -1.99
C LEU A 23 -5.01 -10.02 -1.61
N VAL A 24 -5.84 -9.04 -1.30
CA VAL A 24 -7.26 -9.27 -1.05
C VAL A 24 -8.05 -8.69 -2.22
N MET A 25 -8.78 -9.55 -2.92
CA MET A 25 -9.68 -9.15 -4.01
C MET A 25 -9.01 -8.37 -5.15
N GLY A 26 -7.75 -8.67 -5.45
CA GLY A 26 -6.97 -7.96 -6.48
C GLY A 26 -6.46 -6.59 -6.05
N GLY A 27 -6.70 -6.18 -4.80
CA GLY A 27 -6.38 -4.88 -4.20
C GLY A 27 -5.44 -4.95 -2.99
N ASP A 28 -4.86 -3.81 -2.59
CA ASP A 28 -4.24 -3.69 -1.27
C ASP A 28 -5.33 -3.85 -0.19
N ARG A 29 -5.14 -4.80 0.73
CA ARG A 29 -6.12 -5.22 1.72
C ARG A 29 -6.59 -4.04 2.58
N GLU A 30 -5.67 -3.15 2.95
CA GLU A 30 -5.97 -2.01 3.81
C GLU A 30 -6.92 -1.02 3.13
N LEU A 31 -6.70 -0.73 1.85
CA LEU A 31 -7.56 0.18 1.09
C LEU A 31 -8.97 -0.40 0.90
N VAL A 32 -9.05 -1.67 0.53
CA VAL A 32 -10.35 -2.36 0.34
C VAL A 32 -11.15 -2.37 1.64
N MET A 33 -10.53 -2.68 2.78
CA MET A 33 -11.23 -2.67 4.08
C MET A 33 -11.63 -1.26 4.53
N LEU A 34 -10.80 -0.24 4.29
CA LEU A 34 -11.13 1.15 4.65
C LEU A 34 -12.28 1.71 3.83
N SER A 35 -12.31 1.47 2.51
CA SER A 35 -13.49 1.85 1.71
C SER A 35 -14.75 1.13 2.16
N ALA A 36 -14.64 -0.11 2.65
CA ALA A 36 -15.78 -0.91 3.11
C ALA A 36 -16.39 -0.28 4.33
N LEU A 37 -15.52 0.09 5.25
CA LEU A 37 -15.89 0.79 6.46
C LEU A 37 -16.55 2.13 6.12
N ILE A 38 -15.95 2.95 5.23
CA ILE A 38 -16.51 4.25 4.86
C ILE A 38 -17.87 4.09 4.15
N ALA A 39 -17.99 3.13 3.22
CA ALA A 39 -19.24 2.86 2.54
C ALA A 39 -20.34 2.41 3.51
N LEU A 40 -19.98 1.57 4.50
CA LEU A 40 -20.91 1.13 5.54
C LEU A 40 -21.35 2.31 6.41
N VAL A 41 -20.42 3.17 6.83
CA VAL A 41 -20.74 4.38 7.61
C VAL A 41 -21.62 5.35 6.81
N LEU A 42 -21.36 5.54 5.52
CA LEU A 42 -22.19 6.37 4.64
C LEU A 42 -23.59 5.80 4.44
N GLY A 43 -23.71 4.49 4.26
CA GLY A 43 -24.99 3.82 4.08
C GLY A 43 -25.84 3.85 5.36
N VAL A 44 -25.24 3.53 6.51
CA VAL A 44 -25.94 3.48 7.80
C VAL A 44 -26.21 4.88 8.35
N GLY A 45 -25.29 5.83 8.15
CA GLY A 45 -25.37 7.16 8.78
C GLY A 45 -26.56 8.00 8.33
N GLY A 46 -27.07 7.79 7.12
CA GLY A 46 -28.19 8.57 6.60
C GLY A 46 -29.57 7.96 6.80
N MET A 47 -29.68 6.65 7.09
CA MET A 47 -30.95 5.89 7.25
C MET A 47 -32.06 6.24 6.24
N THR A 48 -31.69 6.74 5.05
CA THR A 48 -32.61 7.22 4.01
C THR A 48 -32.24 6.58 2.69
N ILE A 49 -33.23 6.39 1.82
CA ILE A 49 -33.06 5.81 0.48
C ILE A 49 -31.93 6.49 -0.33
N PRO A 50 -31.83 7.84 -0.39
CA PRO A 50 -30.71 8.50 -1.08
C PRO A 50 -29.35 8.19 -0.48
N SER A 51 -29.23 8.06 0.85
CA SER A 51 -27.97 7.70 1.49
C SER A 51 -27.54 6.27 1.19
N GLY A 52 -28.48 5.32 1.10
CA GLY A 52 -28.19 3.96 0.65
C GLY A 52 -27.65 3.93 -0.79
N LEU A 53 -28.27 4.69 -1.69
CA LEU A 53 -27.83 4.78 -3.09
C LEU A 53 -26.45 5.46 -3.22
N ALA A 54 -26.21 6.52 -2.43
CA ALA A 54 -24.92 7.19 -2.36
C ALA A 54 -23.82 6.25 -1.82
N GLY A 55 -24.11 5.46 -0.79
CA GLY A 55 -23.18 4.47 -0.25
C GLY A 55 -22.82 3.37 -1.26
N LEU A 56 -23.81 2.84 -1.99
CA LEU A 56 -23.59 1.79 -2.99
C LEU A 56 -22.78 2.28 -4.21
N THR A 57 -23.10 3.48 -4.70
CA THR A 57 -22.38 4.09 -5.82
C THR A 57 -20.94 4.42 -5.42
N PHE A 58 -20.75 5.01 -4.23
CA PHE A 58 -19.43 5.26 -3.66
C PHE A 58 -18.61 3.98 -3.52
N TRP A 59 -19.20 2.93 -2.94
CA TRP A 59 -18.55 1.62 -2.76
C TRP A 59 -18.08 1.03 -4.10
N THR A 60 -18.96 1.04 -5.10
CA THR A 60 -18.66 0.48 -6.42
C THR A 60 -17.52 1.25 -7.11
N ILE A 61 -17.57 2.59 -7.07
CA ILE A 61 -16.51 3.45 -7.63
C ILE A 61 -15.19 3.23 -6.90
N SER A 62 -15.21 3.16 -5.58
CA SER A 62 -14.02 2.93 -4.75
C SER A 62 -13.37 1.60 -5.08
N LEU A 63 -14.14 0.52 -5.18
CA LEU A 63 -13.65 -0.80 -5.59
C LEU A 63 -13.04 -0.79 -7.00
N PHE A 64 -13.65 -0.07 -7.95
CA PHE A 64 -13.13 0.03 -9.31
C PHE A 64 -11.77 0.75 -9.35
N ILE A 65 -11.63 1.85 -8.62
CA ILE A 65 -10.37 2.61 -8.52
C ILE A 65 -9.29 1.75 -7.87
N PHE A 66 -9.60 1.05 -6.77
CA PHE A 66 -8.64 0.22 -6.06
C PHE A 66 -8.18 -0.99 -6.87
N GLN A 67 -9.08 -1.62 -7.62
CA GLN A 67 -8.71 -2.69 -8.56
C GLN A 67 -7.79 -2.18 -9.67
N LYS A 68 -8.01 -0.96 -10.17
CA LYS A 68 -7.13 -0.36 -11.17
C LYS A 68 -5.77 0.02 -10.59
N MET A 69 -5.74 0.63 -9.41
CA MET A 69 -4.51 1.03 -8.73
C MET A 69 -3.65 -0.17 -8.34
N ALA A 70 -4.26 -1.25 -7.86
CA ALA A 70 -3.55 -2.46 -7.50
C ALA A 70 -3.10 -3.31 -8.70
N LYS A 71 -3.53 -3.00 -9.92
CA LYS A 71 -2.88 -3.56 -11.11
C LYS A 71 -1.52 -2.90 -11.40
N GLU A 72 -1.39 -1.62 -11.10
CA GLU A 72 -0.17 -0.84 -11.34
C GLU A 72 0.85 -0.99 -10.20
N ASP A 73 0.42 -0.79 -8.94
CA ASP A 73 1.27 -0.97 -7.77
C ASP A 73 0.45 -1.34 -6.52
N GLN A 74 0.56 -2.61 -6.10
CA GLN A 74 -0.09 -3.14 -4.90
C GLN A 74 0.47 -2.63 -3.58
N GLN A 75 1.67 -2.05 -3.57
CA GLN A 75 2.33 -1.61 -2.35
C GLN A 75 2.32 -0.10 -2.16
N MET A 76 1.61 0.61 -3.03
CA MET A 76 1.70 2.06 -3.14
C MET A 76 1.37 2.75 -1.81
N PHE A 77 0.35 2.29 -1.08
CA PHE A 77 -0.07 2.91 0.20
C PHE A 77 0.99 2.74 1.31
N GLN A 78 1.54 1.54 1.45
CA GLN A 78 2.57 1.23 2.45
C GLN A 78 3.88 1.98 2.16
N ILE A 79 4.26 2.08 0.88
CA ILE A 79 5.44 2.84 0.46
C ILE A 79 5.18 4.33 0.67
N TRP A 80 3.99 4.83 0.35
CA TRP A 80 3.61 6.22 0.54
C TRP A 80 3.61 6.64 2.01
N LEU A 81 3.09 5.81 2.91
CA LEU A 81 3.13 6.04 4.37
C LEU A 81 4.57 6.14 4.88
N ARG A 82 5.45 5.24 4.42
CA ARG A 82 6.88 5.27 4.76
C ARG A 82 7.53 6.52 4.19
N HIS A 83 7.30 6.79 2.91
CA HIS A 83 7.82 7.96 2.22
C HIS A 83 7.41 9.27 2.91
N ARG A 84 6.15 9.37 3.36
CA ARG A 84 5.67 10.54 4.12
C ARG A 84 6.42 10.71 5.45
N LYS A 85 6.54 9.64 6.24
CA LYS A 85 7.33 9.68 7.49
C LYS A 85 8.81 9.94 7.23
N GLN A 86 9.35 9.45 6.12
CA GLN A 86 10.75 9.67 5.73
C GLN A 86 11.00 11.07 5.19
N GLN A 87 10.03 11.71 4.54
CA GLN A 87 10.17 13.10 4.11
C GLN A 87 10.27 14.07 5.28
N ASP A 88 9.60 13.79 6.41
CA ASP A 88 9.73 14.62 7.62
C ASP A 88 11.16 14.55 8.19
N TYR A 89 11.81 13.39 8.14
CA TYR A 89 13.18 13.20 8.64
C TYR A 89 14.26 13.57 7.60
N TYR A 90 13.97 13.36 6.32
CA TYR A 90 14.88 13.61 5.20
C TYR A 90 14.12 14.33 4.07
N PRO A 91 13.88 15.64 4.22
CA PRO A 91 13.26 16.42 3.16
C PRO A 91 14.15 16.37 1.92
N ALA A 92 13.53 16.32 0.73
CA ALA A 92 14.23 16.23 -0.53
C ALA A 92 15.12 17.47 -0.73
N ARG A 93 16.40 17.35 -0.39
CA ARG A 93 17.40 18.38 -0.66
C ARG A 93 17.72 18.33 -2.15
N SER A 94 17.13 19.25 -2.91
CA SER A 94 17.46 19.46 -4.32
C SER A 94 18.90 19.97 -4.43
N THR A 95 19.84 19.05 -4.69
CA THR A 95 21.22 19.25 -5.17
C THR A 95 22.18 20.18 -4.39
N PRO A 96 23.42 19.73 -4.08
CA PRO A 96 24.45 20.56 -3.42
C PRO A 96 25.05 21.71 -4.26
N TRP A 97 24.64 21.88 -5.52
CA TRP A 97 25.23 22.84 -6.47
C TRP A 97 24.27 23.99 -6.78
N GLY A 98 23.89 24.74 -5.74
CA GLY A 98 23.43 26.12 -5.91
C GLY A 98 24.67 27.00 -6.07
N ARG A 99 24.68 27.84 -7.11
CA ARG A 99 25.79 28.74 -7.45
C ARG A 99 26.21 29.66 -6.30
#